data_AF-A0A392QBG8-F1
#
_entry.id   AF-A0A392QBG8-F1
#
_cell.length_a   1.000
_cell.length_b   1.000
_cell.length_c   1.000
_cell.angle_alpha   90.00
_cell.angle_beta   90.00
_cell.angle_gamma   90.00
#
_symmetry.space_group_name_H-M   'P 1'
#
loop_
_entity.id
_entity.type
_entity.pdbx_description
1 polymer ?
#
loop_
_entity_poly.entity_id
_entity_poly.type
_entity_poly.pdbx_seq_one_letter_code
_entity_poly.pdbx_strand_id
1 'polypeptide(L)' 'MAKKLNCGEPKLTKMTLTLTDRSITYPYRVLENLSVKVNDLMFSADFVILDMDENAEIPLILGRPFLATGRALIDVEL' A
#
# COMPACT_ATOMS: atom_id res chain seq x y z
N MET A 1 0.06 13.01 12.32
CA MET A 1 -0.05 13.69 11.00
C MET A 1 0.71 12.89 9.95
N ALA A 2 0.03 12.37 8.92
CA ALA A 2 0.69 11.64 7.84
C ALA A 2 1.77 12.49 7.16
N LYS A 3 3.00 11.99 7.15
CA LYS A 3 4.12 12.61 6.43
C LYS A 3 3.75 12.64 4.94
N LYS A 4 3.71 13.82 4.34
CA LYS A 4 3.26 14.00 2.95
C LYS A 4 4.24 13.30 2.01
N LEU A 5 3.91 12.09 1.58
CA LEU A 5 4.57 11.45 0.44
C LEU A 5 4.24 12.32 -0.78
N ASN A 6 5.26 12.78 -1.51
CA ASN A 6 5.07 13.59 -2.72
C ASN A 6 4.65 12.69 -3.90
N CYS A 7 3.59 11.92 -3.70
CA CYS A 7 3.15 10.83 -4.54
C CYS A 7 1.72 11.13 -4.98
N GLY A 8 1.54 11.97 -6.00
CA GLY A 8 0.22 12.26 -6.59
C GLY A 8 -0.83 12.85 -5.63
N GLU A 9 -2.05 13.01 -6.13
CA GLU A 9 -3.20 13.45 -5.33
C GLU A 9 -4.05 12.24 -4.90
N PRO A 10 -4.21 11.97 -3.59
CA PRO A 10 -5.04 10.87 -3.11
C PRO A 10 -6.53 11.09 -3.41
N LYS A 11 -7.17 10.09 -3.99
CA LYS A 11 -8.60 10.09 -4.31
C LYS A 11 -9.44 9.42 -3.22
N LEU A 12 -10.68 9.89 -3.08
CA LEU A 12 -11.69 9.24 -2.24
C LEU A 12 -12.01 7.85 -2.79
N THR A 13 -12.21 6.89 -1.89
CA THR A 13 -12.61 5.53 -2.24
C THR A 13 -13.82 5.09 -1.40
N LYS A 14 -14.62 4.17 -1.96
CA LYS A 14 -15.69 3.46 -1.24
C LYS A 14 -15.27 2.05 -0.82
N MET A 15 -13.99 1.73 -0.96
CA MET A 15 -13.43 0.43 -0.56
C MET A 15 -13.58 0.23 0.95
N THR A 16 -13.72 -1.03 1.35
CA THR A 16 -13.61 -1.48 2.74
C THR A 16 -12.56 -2.57 2.82
N LEU A 17 -11.88 -2.67 3.96
CA LEU A 17 -10.87 -3.69 4.22
C LEU A 17 -11.24 -4.46 5.48
N THR A 18 -11.16 -5.78 5.42
CA THR A 18 -11.25 -6.65 6.59
C THR A 18 -9.84 -7.03 7.04
N LEU A 19 -9.51 -6.72 8.30
CA LEU A 19 -8.23 -7.07 8.90
C LEU A 19 -8.25 -8.51 9.45
N THR A 20 -7.09 -9.03 9.85
CA THR A 20 -6.97 -10.42 10.36
C THR A 20 -7.74 -10.64 11.66
N ASP A 21 -7.95 -9.59 12.46
CA ASP A 21 -8.79 -9.59 13.66
C ASP A 21 -10.30 -9.49 13.34
N ARG A 22 -10.67 -9.50 12.05
CA ARG A 22 -12.02 -9.35 11.50
C ARG A 22 -12.63 -7.97 11.68
N SER A 23 -11.89 -6.98 12.17
CA SER A 23 -12.33 -5.59 12.15
C SER A 23 -12.44 -5.09 10.71
N ILE A 24 -13.39 -4.19 10.47
CA ILE A 24 -13.57 -3.52 9.19
C ILE A 24 -12.99 -2.12 9.31
N THR A 25 -12.08 -1.77 8.41
CA THR A 25 -11.53 -0.42 8.30
C THR A 25 -11.88 0.20 6.94
N TYR A 26 -11.96 1.52 6.95
CA TYR A 26 -12.25 2.34 5.79
C TYR A 26 -10.95 3.07 5.42
N PRO A 27 -10.37 2.81 4.24
CA PRO A 27 -9.21 3.55 3.81
C PRO A 27 -9.47 5.04 3.79
N TYR A 28 -8.45 5.80 4.19
CA TYR A 28 -8.47 7.25 4.10
C TYR A 28 -8.61 7.67 2.64
N ARG A 29 -7.72 7.20 1.77
CA ARG A 29 -7.66 7.55 0.33
C ARG A 29 -6.94 6.46 -0.47
N VAL A 30 -7.01 6.55 -1.79
CA VAL A 30 -6.23 5.73 -2.73
C VAL A 30 -5.35 6.63 -3.59
N LEU A 31 -4.12 6.22 -3.81
CA LEU A 31 -3.20 6.79 -4.78
C LEU A 31 -3.15 5.87 -5.98
N GLU A 32 -3.48 6.39 -7.16
CA GLU A 32 -3.55 5.60 -8.38
C GLU A 32 -2.37 5.89 -9.31
N ASN A 33 -1.95 4.88 -10.08
CA ASN A 33 -0.92 4.98 -11.13
C ASN A 33 0.42 5.53 -10.63
N LEU A 34 0.83 5.17 -9.41
CA LEU A 34 2.14 5.55 -8.90
C LEU A 34 3.22 4.66 -9.50
N SER A 35 4.31 5.29 -9.95
CA SER A 35 5.48 4.54 -10.37
C SER A 35 6.38 4.21 -9.18
N VAL A 36 6.59 2.92 -8.96
CA VAL A 36 7.40 2.36 -7.89
C VAL A 36 8.68 1.81 -8.48
N LYS A 37 9.82 2.32 -8.02
CA LYS A 37 11.13 1.77 -8.38
C LYS A 37 11.50 0.66 -7.39
N VAL A 38 11.77 -0.54 -7.92
CA VAL A 38 12.30 -1.69 -7.18
C VAL A 38 13.60 -2.10 -7.85
N ASN A 39 14.73 -1.91 -7.17
CA ASN A 39 16.06 -1.97 -7.77
C ASN A 39 16.11 -1.11 -9.05
N ASP A 40 16.36 -1.70 -10.21
CA ASP A 40 16.44 -0.99 -11.49
C ASP A 40 15.16 -1.06 -12.34
N LEU A 41 14.08 -1.64 -11.78
CA LEU A 41 12.80 -1.81 -12.46
C LEU A 41 11.78 -0.79 -11.97
N MET A 42 10.91 -0.32 -12.86
CA MET A 42 9.78 0.55 -12.54
C MET A 42 8.46 -0.20 -12.77
N PHE A 43 7.59 -0.18 -11.76
CA PHE A 43 6.26 -0.78 -11.80
C PHE A 43 5.20 0.29 -11.57
N SER A 44 4.05 0.16 -12.22
CA SER A 44 2.87 0.96 -11.86
C SER A 44 2.10 0.24 -10.76
N ALA A 45 1.65 0.97 -9.75
CA ALA A 45 0.88 0.43 -8.65
C ALA A 45 -0.10 1.47 -8.08
N ASP A 46 -1.22 0.96 -7.58
CA ASP A 46 -2.16 1.71 -6.77
C ASP A 46 -1.89 1.42 -5.28
N PHE A 47 -1.95 2.44 -4.44
CA PHE A 47 -1.73 2.34 -3.00
C PHE A 47 -2.97 2.76 -2.23
N VAL A 48 -3.33 1.95 -1.24
CA VAL A 48 -4.40 2.26 -0.30
C VAL A 48 -3.76 2.90 0.94
N ILE A 49 -4.22 4.11 1.28
CA ILE A 49 -3.78 4.84 2.47
C ILE A 49 -4.75 4.54 3.60
N LEU A 50 -4.24 3.99 4.70
CA LEU A 50 -4.98 3.78 5.94
C LEU A 50 -4.65 4.89 6.94
N ASP A 51 -5.65 5.34 7.69
CA ASP A 51 -5.44 6.19 8.86
C ASP A 51 -5.23 5.26 10.07
N MET A 52 -4.01 5.24 10.61
CA MET A 52 -3.58 4.35 11.69
C MET A 52 -2.92 5.19 12.79
N ASP A 53 -2.87 4.66 14.01
CA ASP A 53 -2.27 5.36 15.16
C ASP A 53 -0.84 5.83 14.88
N GLU A 54 -0.51 7.05 15.33
CA GLU A 54 0.73 7.77 15.01
C GLU A 54 2.02 7.07 15.48
N ASN A 55 1.88 6.06 16.36
CA ASN A 55 3.00 5.28 16.92
C ASN A 55 3.31 4.00 16.13
N ALA A 56 2.55 3.68 15.08
CA ALA A 56 2.92 2.61 14.18
C ALA A 56 4.04 3.09 13.25
N GLU A 57 5.20 2.41 13.23
CA GLU A 57 6.10 2.51 12.07
C GLU A 57 5.25 2.29 10.82
N ILE A 58 5.20 3.27 9.92
CA ILE A 58 4.27 3.25 8.77
C ILE A 58 4.65 2.05 7.88
N PRO A 59 3.95 0.90 7.95
CA PRO A 59 4.39 -0.29 7.26
C PRO A 59 3.94 -0.18 5.81
N LEU A 60 4.87 -0.28 4.88
CA LEU A 60 4.53 -0.43 3.46
C LEU A 60 4.15 -1.89 3.19
N ILE A 61 2.87 -2.15 2.96
CA ILE A 61 2.37 -3.50 2.67
C ILE A 61 2.29 -3.68 1.14
N LEU A 62 3.11 -4.57 0.60
CA LEU A 62 3.03 -4.99 -0.80
C LEU A 62 2.01 -6.11 -0.93
N GLY A 63 0.83 -5.77 -1.47
CA GLY A 63 -0.20 -6.76 -1.74
C GLY A 63 0.22 -7.79 -2.79
N ARG A 64 -0.42 -8.96 -2.76
CA ARG A 64 -0.24 -10.02 -3.77
C ARG A 64 -0.36 -9.54 -5.23
N PRO A 65 -1.30 -8.62 -5.59
CA PRO A 65 -1.37 -8.10 -6.95
C PRO A 65 -0.08 -7.42 -7.42
N PHE A 66 0.54 -6.60 -6.57
CA PHE A 66 1.81 -5.93 -6.90
C PHE A 66 2.94 -6.95 -7.09
N LEU A 67 3.05 -7.91 -6.17
CA LEU A 67 4.04 -8.99 -6.22
C LEU A 67 3.87 -9.84 -7.50
N ALA A 68 2.63 -10.09 -7.91
CA ALA A 68 2.33 -10.83 -9.14
C ALA A 68 2.79 -10.07 -10.41
N THR A 69 2.67 -8.74 -10.44
CA THR A 69 3.12 -7.90 -11.56
C THR A 69 4.62 -8.07 -11.84
N GLY A 70 5.44 -8.08 -10.78
CA GLY A 70 6.89 -8.27 -10.88
C GLY A 70 7.35 -9.73 -10.93
N ARG A 71 6.41 -10.70 -10.89
CA ARG A 71 6.71 -12.14 -10.69
C ARG A 71 7.67 -12.36 -9.51
N ALA A 72 7.38 -11.68 -8.40
CA ALA A 72 8.26 -11.66 -7.24
C ALA A 72 8.52 -13.07 -6.70
N LEU A 73 9.79 -13.38 -6.45
CA LEU A 73 10.21 -14.56 -5.69
C LEU A 73 10.37 -14.14 -4.24
N ILE A 74 9.66 -14.83 -3.35
CA ILE A 74 9.72 -14.59 -1.90
C ILE A 74 10.59 -15.70 -1.33
N ASP A 75 11.83 -15.36 -0.99
CA ASP A 75 12.74 -16.23 -0.27
C ASP A 75 12.58 -15.97 1.24
N VAL A 76 12.19 -17.00 2.00
CA VAL A 76 11.91 -16.92 3.44
C VAL A 76 12.82 -17.89 4.16
N GLU A 77 13.70 -17.35 5.00
CA GLU A 77 14.50 -18.14 5.93
C GLU A 77 13.67 -18.39 7.20
N LEU A 78 13.72 -19.63 7.71
CA LEU A 78 12.97 -20.09 8.89
C LEU A 78 13.79 -19.96 10.18
#